data_AF-A0A5P8LZC6-F1
#
_entry.id   AF-A0A5P8LZC6-F1
#
_cell.length_a   1.000
_cell.length_b   1.000
_cell.length_c   1.000
_cell.angle_alpha   90.00
_cell.angle_beta   90.00
_cell.angle_gamma   90.00
#
_symmetry.space_group_name_H-M   'P 1'
#
loop_
_entity.id
_entity.type
_entity.pdbx_description
1 polymer ?
#
loop_
_entity_poly.entity_id
_entity_poly.type
_entity_poly.pdbx_seq_one_letter_code
_entity_poly.pdbx_strand_id
1 'polypeptide(L)'
;MLAVLTVILAAVWVAEPGFMFDDGIVAVIANPIFIPATLLVPGLLAVSVLARVGRHGVRLASSYVGSDNRTQPDDTSLPRIGASLVLGGLAGYTLWWVIGSVYVITIADASGVMLAPLVALVAGSVLGFLLLARSLLDLVRFSVGDVR
;
A
#
# COMPACT_ATOMS: atom_id res chain seq x y z
N MET A 1 -0.53 -10.63 -1.40
CA MET A 1 -1.40 -10.83 -0.22
C MET A 1 -1.79 -9.52 0.43
N LEU A 2 -0.85 -8.69 0.91
CA LEU A 2 -1.16 -7.38 1.52
C LEU A 2 -2.05 -6.49 0.64
N ALA A 3 -1.75 -6.37 -0.66
CA ALA A 3 -2.55 -5.56 -1.58
C ALA A 3 -4.02 -6.01 -1.67
N VAL A 4 -4.25 -7.33 -1.75
CA VAL A 4 -5.59 -7.93 -1.75
C VAL A 4 -6.29 -7.62 -0.44
N LEU A 5 -5.58 -7.79 0.68
CA LEU A 5 -6.13 -7.62 2.02
C LEU A 5 -6.48 -6.15 2.30
N THR A 6 -5.67 -5.19 1.81
CA THR A 6 -5.98 -3.76 1.86
C THR A 6 -7.24 -3.42 1.06
N VAL A 7 -7.40 -3.99 -0.13
CA VAL A 7 -8.60 -3.76 -0.97
C VAL A 7 -9.84 -4.39 -0.34
N ILE A 8 -9.75 -5.59 0.21
CA ILE A 8 -10.86 -6.25 0.91
C ILE A 8 -11.26 -5.43 2.14
N LEU A 9 -10.32 -4.98 2.96
CA LEU A 9 -10.62 -4.13 4.12
C LEU A 9 -11.33 -2.84 3.73
N ALA A 10 -10.89 -2.20 2.64
CA ALA A 10 -11.57 -1.03 2.10
C ALA A 10 -12.99 -1.34 1.61
N ALA A 11 -13.19 -2.48 0.95
CA ALA A 11 -14.51 -2.91 0.49
C ALA A 11 -15.46 -3.22 1.65
N VAL A 12 -14.99 -3.91 2.69
CA VAL A 12 -15.76 -4.20 3.91
C VAL A 12 -16.17 -2.91 4.60
N TRP A 13 -15.26 -1.94 4.71
CA TRP A 13 -15.55 -0.64 5.31
C TRP A 13 -16.65 0.13 4.56
N VAL A 14 -16.67 0.06 3.22
CA VAL A 14 -17.67 0.73 2.38
C VAL A 14 -19.02 -0.01 2.41
N ALA A 15 -18.98 -1.34 2.38
CA ALA A 15 -20.19 -2.18 2.34
C ALA A 15 -20.90 -2.23 3.69
N GLU A 16 -20.16 -2.20 4.79
CA GLU A 16 -20.68 -2.38 6.14
C GLU A 16 -20.20 -1.26 7.08
N PRO A 17 -20.67 -0.01 6.89
CA PRO A 17 -20.31 1.12 7.76
C PRO A 17 -20.79 0.90 9.21
N GLY A 18 -21.80 0.05 9.42
CA GLY A 18 -22.30 -0.33 10.73
C GLY A 18 -21.23 -0.95 11.64
N PHE A 19 -20.20 -1.61 11.08
CA PHE A 19 -19.08 -2.09 11.91
C PHE A 19 -18.35 -0.96 12.63
N MET A 20 -18.32 0.24 12.05
CA MET A 20 -17.58 1.38 12.57
C MET A 20 -18.44 2.34 13.39
N PHE A 21 -19.72 2.49 13.01
CA PHE A 21 -20.61 3.53 13.55
C PHE A 21 -21.75 2.99 14.42
N ASP A 22 -21.94 1.67 14.51
CA ASP A 22 -22.98 1.05 15.33
C ASP A 22 -22.36 0.36 16.54
N ASP A 23 -22.76 0.70 17.76
CA ASP A 23 -22.21 0.15 19.02
C ASP A 23 -22.79 -1.24 19.36
N GLY A 24 -23.25 -1.98 18.35
CA GLY A 24 -23.79 -3.32 18.51
C GLY A 24 -22.75 -4.34 19.00
N ILE A 25 -23.21 -5.48 19.56
CA ILE A 25 -22.35 -6.56 20.08
C ILE A 25 -21.29 -7.02 19.05
N VAL A 26 -21.64 -7.02 17.77
CA VAL A 26 -20.73 -7.39 16.69
C VAL A 26 -19.59 -6.36 16.53
N ALA A 27 -19.88 -5.06 16.68
CA ALA A 27 -18.88 -4.00 16.65
C ALA A 27 -17.97 -4.01 17.87
N VAL A 28 -18.47 -4.38 19.06
CA VAL A 28 -17.65 -4.51 20.29
C VAL A 28 -16.54 -5.57 20.12
N ILE A 29 -16.80 -6.63 19.35
CA ILE A 29 -15.84 -7.71 19.09
C ILE A 29 -14.98 -7.39 17.85
N ALA A 30 -15.59 -6.82 16.80
CA ALA A 30 -14.92 -6.55 15.53
C ALA A 30 -14.01 -5.30 15.59
N ASN A 31 -14.41 -4.22 16.24
CA ASN A 31 -13.65 -2.96 16.31
C ASN A 31 -12.22 -3.09 16.85
N PRO A 32 -11.94 -3.83 17.95
CA PRO A 32 -10.58 -3.93 18.47
C PRO A 32 -9.61 -4.67 17.54
N ILE A 33 -10.11 -5.39 16.53
CA ILE A 33 -9.29 -6.10 15.53
C ILE A 33 -9.32 -5.36 14.19
N PHE A 34 -10.48 -4.89 13.78
CA PHE A 34 -10.73 -4.27 12.48
C PHE A 34 -10.07 -2.88 12.37
N ILE A 35 -10.16 -2.04 13.40
CA ILE A 35 -9.54 -0.71 13.39
C ILE A 35 -8.00 -0.83 13.31
N PRO A 36 -7.32 -1.67 14.12
CA PRO A 36 -5.89 -1.89 13.94
C PRO A 36 -5.54 -2.51 12.59
N ALA A 37 -6.33 -3.46 12.08
CA ALA A 37 -6.06 -4.10 10.80
C ALA A 37 -6.12 -3.10 9.62
N THR A 38 -7.10 -2.20 9.63
CA THR A 38 -7.26 -1.15 8.61
C THR A 38 -6.15 -0.10 8.62
N LEU A 39 -5.36 -0.02 9.69
CA LEU A 39 -4.16 0.81 9.77
C LEU A 39 -2.88 0.03 9.45
N LEU A 40 -2.73 -1.14 10.06
CA LEU A 40 -1.53 -1.96 9.94
C LEU A 40 -1.36 -2.53 8.54
N VAL A 41 -2.44 -2.99 7.90
CA VAL A 41 -2.35 -3.66 6.59
C VAL A 41 -1.94 -2.66 5.49
N PRO A 42 -2.55 -1.46 5.34
CA PRO A 42 -2.05 -0.43 4.44
C PRO A 42 -0.64 0.06 4.80
N GLY A 43 -0.33 0.19 6.10
CA GLY A 43 1.00 0.60 6.56
C GLY A 43 2.09 -0.39 6.16
N LEU A 44 1.87 -1.69 6.38
CA LEU A 44 2.78 -2.75 5.98
C LEU A 44 2.92 -2.83 4.45
N LEU A 45 1.82 -2.64 3.71
CA LEU A 45 1.85 -2.52 2.25
C LEU A 45 2.78 -1.36 1.84
N ALA A 46 2.58 -0.17 2.41
CA ALA A 46 3.37 1.01 2.11
C ALA A 46 4.86 0.80 2.41
N VAL A 47 5.21 0.26 3.58
CA VAL A 47 6.60 -0.06 3.95
C VAL A 47 7.22 -1.05 2.98
N SER A 48 6.47 -2.08 2.58
CA SER A 48 6.97 -3.08 1.62
C SER A 48 7.25 -2.48 0.24
N VAL A 49 6.40 -1.55 -0.21
CA VAL A 49 6.59 -0.82 -1.47
C VAL A 49 7.78 0.12 -1.39
N LEU A 50 7.90 0.89 -0.30
CA LEU A 50 9.04 1.78 -0.07
C LEU A 50 10.36 1.01 -0.02
N ALA A 51 10.41 -0.14 0.65
CA ALA A 51 11.59 -1.00 0.66
C ALA A 51 11.98 -1.49 -0.75
N ARG A 52 10.99 -1.82 -1.58
CA ARG A 52 11.21 -2.27 -2.96
C ARG A 52 11.70 -1.14 -3.86
N VAL A 53 11.08 0.04 -3.74
CA VAL A 53 11.48 1.26 -4.44
C VAL A 53 12.89 1.68 -4.02
N GLY A 54 13.20 1.64 -2.72
CA GLY A 54 14.53 1.93 -2.19
C GLY A 54 15.61 0.99 -2.73
N ARG A 55 15.37 -0.32 -2.76
CA ARG A 55 16.30 -1.29 -3.38
C ARG A 55 16.51 -1.01 -4.87
N HIS A 56 15.46 -0.66 -5.60
CA HIS A 56 15.56 -0.29 -7.01
C HIS A 56 16.39 0.98 -7.21
N GLY A 57 16.16 2.01 -6.38
CA GLY A 57 16.96 3.24 -6.38
C GLY A 57 18.44 2.99 -6.06
N VAL A 58 18.75 2.13 -5.09
CA VAL A 58 20.14 1.73 -4.77
C VAL A 58 20.79 1.00 -5.95
N ARG A 59 20.09 0.09 -6.62
CA ARG A 59 20.59 -0.59 -7.84
C ARG A 59 20.87 0.43 -8.96
N LEU A 60 19.96 1.38 -9.17
CA LEU A 60 20.11 2.44 -10.16
C LEU A 60 21.30 3.37 -9.84
N ALA A 61 21.47 3.77 -8.57
CA ALA A 61 22.61 4.57 -8.15
C ALA A 61 23.94 3.80 -8.31
N SER A 62 23.95 2.50 -8.00
CA SER A 62 25.13 1.66 -8.16
C SER A 62 25.54 1.46 -9.62
N SER A 63 24.58 1.47 -10.56
CA SER A 63 24.88 1.44 -12.00
C SER A 63 25.49 2.75 -12.50
N TYR A 64 25.11 3.89 -11.92
CA TYR A 64 25.71 5.20 -12.26
C TYR A 64 27.13 5.38 -11.70
N VAL A 65 27.46 4.69 -10.61
CA VAL A 65 28.79 4.77 -9.95
C VAL A 65 29.80 3.80 -10.57
N GLY A 66 29.43 3.00 -11.57
CA GLY A 66 30.37 2.14 -12.32
C GLY A 66 30.67 0.78 -11.66
N SER A 67 29.72 0.21 -10.91
CA SER A 67 29.84 -1.18 -10.45
C SER A 67 29.26 -2.13 -11.50
N ASP A 68 30.09 -2.48 -12.48
CA ASP A 68 29.75 -3.19 -13.72
C ASP A 68 29.28 -4.66 -13.59
N ASN A 69 28.88 -5.12 -12.39
CA ASN A 69 28.59 -6.56 -12.17
C ASN A 69 27.19 -6.90 -11.66
N ARG A 70 26.23 -5.95 -11.62
CA ARG A 70 24.84 -6.22 -11.15
C ARG A 70 23.72 -5.53 -11.96
N THR A 71 24.06 -4.95 -13.10
CA THR A 71 23.17 -4.20 -13.99
C THR A 71 22.36 -5.15 -14.87
N GLN A 72 21.05 -5.22 -14.63
CA GLN A 72 20.12 -5.89 -15.53
C GLN A 72 19.69 -4.87 -16.61
N PRO A 73 19.76 -5.18 -17.92
CA PRO A 73 19.57 -4.22 -19.02
C PRO A 73 18.22 -3.47 -19.02
N ASP A 74 17.26 -3.91 -18.20
CA ASP A 74 15.89 -3.44 -18.13
C ASP A 74 15.62 -2.47 -16.93
N ASP A 75 16.62 -2.20 -16.09
CA ASP A 75 16.47 -1.36 -14.88
C ASP A 75 16.49 0.16 -15.18
N THR A 76 16.91 0.60 -16.36
CA THR A 76 17.03 2.03 -16.75
C THR A 76 15.85 2.56 -17.57
N SER A 77 14.80 1.76 -17.80
CA SER A 77 13.64 2.20 -18.57
C SER A 77 12.88 3.32 -17.83
N LEU A 78 12.81 4.51 -18.45
CA LEU A 78 12.03 5.67 -18.00
C LEU A 78 10.62 5.34 -17.44
N PRO A 79 9.80 4.49 -18.09
CA PRO A 79 8.48 4.13 -17.55
C PRO A 79 8.55 3.37 -16.21
N ARG A 80 9.63 2.62 -15.97
CA ARG A 80 9.83 1.83 -14.75
C ARG A 80 10.28 2.71 -13.59
N ILE A 81 11.12 3.70 -13.87
CA ILE A 81 11.50 4.76 -12.92
C ILE A 81 10.27 5.59 -12.54
N GLY A 82 9.47 6.01 -13.52
CA GLY A 82 8.22 6.74 -13.27
C GLY A 82 7.23 5.94 -12.42
N ALA A 83 6.99 4.67 -12.75
CA ALA A 83 6.14 3.80 -11.96
C ALA A 83 6.67 3.60 -10.52
N SER A 84 7.99 3.49 -10.35
CA SER A 84 8.63 3.39 -9.03
C SER A 84 8.44 4.65 -8.18
N LEU A 85 8.55 5.83 -8.80
CA LEU A 85 8.31 7.12 -8.13
C LEU A 85 6.84 7.29 -7.73
N VAL A 86 5.90 6.97 -8.62
CA VAL A 86 4.46 7.06 -8.32
C VAL A 86 4.08 6.10 -7.19
N LEU A 87 4.54 4.84 -7.25
CA LEU A 87 4.29 3.86 -6.20
C LEU A 87 4.98 4.25 -4.89
N GLY A 88 6.20 4.76 -4.94
CA GLY A 88 6.95 5.23 -3.77
C GLY A 88 6.31 6.44 -3.10
N GLY A 89 5.88 7.43 -3.89
CA GLY A 89 5.18 8.61 -3.40
C GLY A 89 3.83 8.26 -2.77
N LEU A 90 3.04 7.40 -3.43
CA LEU A 90 1.76 6.95 -2.90
C LEU A 90 1.94 6.10 -1.63
N ALA A 91 2.99 5.29 -1.56
CA ALA A 91 3.35 4.56 -0.34
C ALA A 91 3.77 5.50 0.79
N GLY A 92 4.59 6.52 0.51
CA GLY A 92 4.94 7.56 1.47
C GLY A 92 3.73 8.32 1.99
N TYR A 93 2.81 8.69 1.10
CA TYR A 93 1.55 9.35 1.46
C TYR A 93 0.66 8.44 2.34
N THR A 94 0.53 7.17 1.98
CA THR A 94 -0.20 6.18 2.79
C THR A 94 0.42 6.06 4.17
N LEU A 95 1.74 5.96 4.26
CA LEU A 95 2.47 5.81 5.52
C LEU A 95 2.34 7.07 6.42
N TRP A 96 2.37 8.26 5.82
CA TRP A 96 2.12 9.51 6.51
C TRP A 96 0.77 9.53 7.23
N TRP A 97 -0.29 9.10 6.53
CA TRP A 97 -1.63 9.02 7.11
C TRP A 97 -1.77 7.91 8.15
N VAL A 98 -1.07 6.78 8.00
CA VAL A 98 -1.03 5.75 9.04
C VAL A 98 -0.37 6.29 10.31
N ILE A 99 0.77 6.98 10.19
CA ILE A 99 1.45 7.59 11.35
C ILE A 99 0.56 8.65 12.00
N GLY A 100 -0.06 9.52 11.20
CA GLY A 100 -1.00 10.53 11.70
C GLY A 100 -2.19 9.92 12.43
N SER A 101 -2.73 8.81 11.92
CA SER A 101 -3.83 8.08 12.57
C SER A 101 -3.41 7.48 13.91
N VAL A 102 -2.24 6.84 13.98
CA VAL A 102 -1.70 6.30 15.23
C VAL A 102 -1.49 7.43 16.24
N TYR A 103 -0.94 8.57 15.81
CA TYR A 103 -0.74 9.73 16.67
C TYR A 103 -2.06 10.27 17.23
N VAL A 104 -3.09 10.42 16.38
CA VAL A 104 -4.41 10.91 16.79
C VAL A 104 -5.07 9.96 17.79
N ILE A 105 -4.98 8.65 17.55
CA ILE A 105 -5.62 7.62 18.39
C ILE A 105 -4.89 7.43 19.73
N THR A 106 -3.56 7.56 19.76
CA THR A 106 -2.77 7.18 20.94
C THR A 106 -2.27 8.37 21.77
N ILE A 107 -2.15 9.56 21.18
CA ILE A 107 -1.51 10.72 21.81
C ILE A 107 -2.46 11.91 21.93
N ALA A 108 -3.28 12.17 20.91
CA ALA A 108 -4.05 13.41 20.85
C ALA A 108 -5.40 13.38 21.60
N ASP A 109 -5.82 12.23 22.17
CA ASP A 109 -7.15 12.00 22.76
C ASP A 109 -8.34 12.47 21.88
N ALA A 110 -8.11 12.62 20.58
CA ALA A 110 -9.11 13.02 19.59
C ALA A 110 -9.72 11.76 18.94
N SER A 111 -10.12 10.81 19.79
CA SER A 111 -10.62 9.46 19.43
C SER A 111 -11.89 9.45 18.57
N GLY A 112 -12.51 10.60 18.33
CA GLY A 112 -13.66 10.77 17.42
C GLY A 112 -13.31 11.13 15.97
N VAL A 113 -12.05 11.48 15.65
CA VAL A 113 -11.68 11.93 14.29
C VAL A 113 -11.30 10.73 13.42
N MET A 114 -12.31 10.04 12.87
CA MET A 114 -12.14 8.88 11.98
C MET A 114 -11.65 9.23 10.56
N LEU A 115 -11.34 10.51 10.29
CA LEU A 115 -10.87 10.95 8.97
C LEU A 115 -9.46 10.45 8.65
N ALA A 116 -8.54 10.39 9.61
CA ALA A 116 -7.17 9.99 9.35
C ALA A 116 -7.04 8.50 8.95
N PRO A 117 -7.67 7.54 9.67
CA PRO A 117 -7.67 6.13 9.27
C PRO A 117 -8.34 5.90 7.91
N LEU A 118 -9.40 6.66 7.62
CA LEU A 118 -10.12 6.58 6.34
C LEU A 118 -9.22 6.99 5.18
N VAL A 119 -8.50 8.11 5.30
CA VAL A 119 -7.58 8.57 4.26
C VAL A 119 -6.42 7.58 4.06
N ALA A 120 -5.90 7.00 5.15
CA ALA A 120 -4.89 5.95 5.08
C ALA A 120 -5.38 4.70 4.33
N LEU A 121 -6.62 4.26 4.62
CA LEU A 121 -7.23 3.09 3.98
C LEU A 121 -7.50 3.33 2.49
N VAL A 122 -8.02 4.50 2.12
CA VAL A 122 -8.27 4.88 0.73
C VAL A 122 -6.96 5.00 -0.07
N ALA A 123 -5.96 5.69 0.47
CA ALA A 123 -4.66 5.79 -0.20
C ALA A 123 -4.01 4.40 -0.36
N GLY A 124 -4.10 3.57 0.69
CA GLY A 124 -3.63 2.19 0.67
C GLY A 124 -4.36 1.30 -0.33
N SER A 125 -5.68 1.47 -0.50
CA SER A 125 -6.46 0.67 -1.46
C SER A 125 -6.14 1.04 -2.90
N VAL A 126 -5.92 2.32 -3.20
CA VAL A 126 -5.42 2.77 -4.52
C VAL A 126 -4.05 2.13 -4.78
N LEU A 127 -3.13 2.16 -3.80
CA LEU A 127 -1.82 1.52 -3.93
C LEU A 127 -1.94 0.00 -4.16
N GLY A 128 -2.81 -0.67 -3.40
CA GLY A 128 -3.08 -2.09 -3.54
C GLY A 128 -3.65 -2.44 -4.92
N PHE A 129 -4.61 -1.65 -5.41
CA PHE A 129 -5.22 -1.81 -6.73
C PHE A 129 -4.18 -1.66 -7.86
N LEU A 130 -3.33 -0.63 -7.80
CA LEU A 130 -2.28 -0.43 -8.80
C LEU A 130 -1.30 -1.61 -8.85
N LEU A 131 -0.94 -2.17 -7.68
CA LEU A 131 -0.08 -3.36 -7.61
C LEU A 131 -0.75 -4.60 -8.17
N LEU A 132 -2.05 -4.78 -7.93
CA LEU A 132 -2.83 -5.90 -8.48
C LEU A 132 -2.96 -5.78 -10.00
N ALA A 133 -3.34 -4.60 -10.50
CA ALA A 133 -3.43 -4.32 -11.93
C ALA A 133 -2.08 -4.59 -12.63
N ARG A 134 -0.97 -4.13 -12.04
CA ARG A 134 0.37 -4.41 -12.56
C ARG A 134 0.67 -5.92 -12.59
N SER A 135 0.35 -6.64 -11.53
CA SER A 135 0.59 -8.08 -11.44
C SER A 135 -0.24 -8.86 -12.47
N LEU A 136 -1.49 -8.44 -12.71
CA LEU A 136 -2.34 -9.01 -13.75
C LEU A 136 -1.79 -8.73 -15.15
N LEU A 137 -1.31 -7.52 -15.42
CA LEU A 137 -0.69 -7.17 -16.70
C LEU A 137 0.58 -7.98 -16.97
N ASP A 138 1.43 -8.16 -15.94
CA ASP A 138 2.63 -8.99 -16.04
C ASP A 138 2.26 -10.47 -16.32
N LEU A 139 1.21 -10.99 -15.67
CA LEU A 139 0.69 -12.34 -15.89
C LEU A 139 0.14 -12.53 -17.31
N VAL A 140 -0.65 -11.58 -17.80
CA VAL A 140 -1.23 -11.61 -19.16
C VAL A 140 -0.12 -11.57 -20.21
N ARG A 141 0.91 -10.73 -20.02
CA ARG A 141 2.08 -10.70 -20.92
C ARG A 141 2.80 -12.04 -20.97
N PHE A 142 2.94 -12.73 -19.83
CA PHE A 142 3.55 -14.05 -19.78
C PHE A 142 2.73 -15.10 -20.53
N SER A 143 1.40 -15.12 -20.31
CA SER A 143 0.48 -16.04 -20.99
C SER A 143 0.41 -15.84 -22.51
N VAL A 144 0.64 -14.62 -23.00
CA VAL A 144 0.65 -14.32 -24.45
C VAL A 144 2.01 -14.61 -25.08
N GLY A 145 3.10 -14.56 -24.30
CA GLY A 145 4.45 -14.91 -24.75
C GLY A 145 4.66 -16.42 -24.96
N ASP A 146 3.90 -17.26 -24.27
CA ASP A 146 3.99 -18.74 -24.32
C ASP A 146 3.24 -19.37 -25.52
N VAL A 147 2.66 -18.54 -26.40
CA VAL A 147 1.87 -18.98 -27.58
C VAL A 147 2.64 -18.76 -28.90
N ARG A 148 3.98 -18.66 -28.87
CA ARG A 148 4.81 -18.54 -30.08
C ARG A 148 5.94 -19.54 -30.12
#